data_AF-A0A2I1DI85-F1
#
_entry.id   AF-A0A2I1DI85-F1
#
_cell.length_a   1.000
_cell.length_b   1.000
_cell.length_c   1.000
_cell.angle_alpha   90.00
_cell.angle_beta   90.00
_cell.angle_gamma   90.00
#
_symmetry.space_group_name_H-M   'P 1'
#
loop_
_entity.id
_entity.type
_entity.pdbx_description
1 polymer ?
#
loop_
_entity_poly.entity_id
_entity_poly.type
_entity_poly.pdbx_seq_one_letter_code
_entity_poly.pdbx_strand_id
1 'polypeptide(L)'
;MWKKPLVIRAGLALFLSVGLSACAQMVEVSPQQSSSDAIAVQAGRERILALSPAVNDSELVPAKRALAAAQSAQSRGEYLLAERQTLLAKVLLDNIQARLNASPQDSQRQALQGQIANLQSQIASTHQQIDATKAQIAKESQ
;
A
#
# COMPACT_ATOMS: atom_id res chain seq x y z
N MET A 1 60.27 -7.73 63.88
CA MET A 1 59.38 -7.36 65.00
C MET A 1 58.00 -7.07 64.43
N TRP A 2 56.96 -7.69 65.03
CA TRP A 2 55.53 -7.32 65.18
C TRP A 2 54.86 -6.38 64.15
N LYS A 3 53.61 -6.50 63.69
CA LYS A 3 52.40 -7.33 63.93
C LYS A 3 51.43 -6.99 62.75
N LYS A 4 50.64 -7.94 62.24
CA LYS A 4 49.33 -7.67 61.56
C LYS A 4 48.25 -7.53 62.67
N PRO A 5 47.00 -7.00 62.50
CA PRO A 5 46.11 -7.13 61.32
C PRO A 5 45.03 -6.01 61.10
N LEU A 6 44.05 -6.30 60.22
CA LEU A 6 42.67 -5.74 60.14
C LEU A 6 42.55 -4.30 59.58
N VAL A 7 41.70 -3.95 58.60
CA VAL A 7 40.32 -4.38 58.30
C VAL A 7 40.04 -4.23 56.79
N ILE A 8 39.41 -5.26 56.26
CA ILE A 8 38.71 -5.34 54.97
C ILE A 8 37.49 -4.39 54.99
N ARG A 9 37.33 -3.48 54.02
CA ARG A 9 36.01 -3.01 53.59
C ARG A 9 35.96 -2.70 52.09
N ALA A 10 35.33 -3.64 51.38
CA ALA A 10 34.32 -3.42 50.36
C ALA A 10 34.52 -2.24 49.39
N GLY A 11 35.01 -2.57 48.20
CA GLY A 11 34.82 -1.79 46.97
C GLY A 11 34.55 -2.74 45.82
N LEU A 12 33.51 -3.57 45.99
CA LEU A 12 33.08 -4.60 45.05
C LEU A 12 32.60 -3.93 43.75
N ALA A 13 33.09 -4.49 42.64
CA ALA A 13 32.64 -4.33 41.27
C ALA A 13 31.15 -4.06 41.08
N LEU A 14 30.81 -3.09 40.22
CA LEU A 14 29.78 -3.21 39.16
C LEU A 14 29.53 -1.84 38.52
N PHE A 15 30.25 -1.49 37.45
CA PHE A 15 29.82 -0.43 36.52
C PHE A 15 30.40 -0.64 35.12
N LEU A 16 30.27 -1.85 34.58
CA LEU A 16 30.72 -2.18 33.22
C LEU A 16 29.66 -2.92 32.39
N SER A 17 28.37 -2.70 32.66
CA SER A 17 27.29 -3.40 31.94
C SER A 17 26.03 -2.55 31.71
N VAL A 18 26.18 -1.28 31.36
CA VAL A 18 25.06 -0.47 30.82
C VAL A 18 25.44 0.07 29.46
N GLY A 19 25.34 -0.79 28.45
CA GLY A 19 25.65 -0.42 27.08
C GLY A 19 25.21 -1.51 26.12
N LEU A 20 23.91 -1.86 26.13
CA LEU A 20 23.25 -2.71 25.12
C LEU A 20 21.72 -2.72 25.38
N SER A 21 21.06 -1.56 25.34
CA SER A 21 19.59 -1.50 25.36
C SER A 21 19.06 -0.27 24.63
N ALA A 22 19.54 -0.03 23.41
CA ALA A 22 18.97 0.96 22.51
C ALA A 22 18.70 0.29 21.16
N CYS A 23 17.57 -0.40 21.03
CA CYS A 23 16.87 -0.75 19.79
C CYS A 23 15.65 -1.63 20.12
N ALA A 24 14.60 -1.04 20.71
CA ALA A 24 13.22 -1.56 20.67
C ALA A 24 12.30 -0.62 21.45
N GLN A 25 12.30 0.68 21.13
CA GLN A 25 11.15 1.50 21.49
C GLN A 25 10.10 1.25 20.41
N MET A 26 9.22 0.27 20.65
CA MET A 26 7.95 0.21 19.93
C MET A 26 7.28 1.55 20.21
N VAL A 27 7.18 2.41 19.19
CA VAL A 27 6.39 3.63 19.27
C VAL A 27 4.94 3.18 19.37
N GLU A 28 4.41 3.09 20.60
CA GLU A 28 2.99 2.92 20.83
C GLU A 28 2.29 4.18 20.32
N VAL A 29 1.77 4.08 19.09
CA VAL A 29 0.95 5.12 18.49
C VAL A 29 -0.36 5.12 19.26
N SER A 30 -0.63 6.19 20.01
CA SER A 30 -1.91 6.31 20.72
C SER A 30 -3.07 6.31 19.71
N PRO A 31 -4.27 5.84 20.10
CA PRO A 31 -5.45 5.90 19.24
C PRO A 31 -5.73 7.31 18.69
N GLN A 32 -5.44 8.34 19.49
CA GLN A 32 -5.55 9.75 19.11
C GLN A 32 -4.51 10.18 18.05
N GLN A 33 -3.27 9.68 18.12
CA GLN A 33 -2.26 9.94 17.09
C GLN A 33 -2.61 9.22 15.78
N SER A 34 -3.07 7.97 15.87
CA SER A 34 -3.51 7.20 14.69
C SER A 34 -4.67 7.87 13.94
N SER A 35 -5.66 8.40 14.66
CA SER A 35 -6.79 9.12 14.04
C SER A 35 -6.36 10.47 13.44
N SER A 36 -5.48 11.21 14.12
CA SER A 36 -4.90 12.46 13.61
C SER A 36 -4.10 12.23 12.33
N ASP A 37 -3.28 11.18 12.29
CA ASP A 37 -2.48 10.82 11.11
C ASP A 37 -3.37 10.39 9.95
N ALA A 38 -4.44 9.63 10.21
CA ALA A 38 -5.42 9.26 9.20
C ALA A 38 -6.11 10.50 8.59
N ILE A 39 -6.47 11.48 9.42
CA ILE A 39 -7.05 12.77 8.97
C ILE A 39 -6.03 13.55 8.13
N ALA A 40 -4.77 13.63 8.58
CA ALA A 40 -3.71 14.33 7.86
C ALA A 40 -3.41 13.68 6.50
N VAL A 41 -3.41 12.35 6.42
CA VAL A 41 -3.25 11.60 5.17
C VAL A 41 -4.44 11.86 4.24
N GLN A 42 -5.68 11.85 4.77
CA GLN A 42 -6.86 12.14 3.98
C GLN A 42 -6.87 13.56 3.41
N ALA A 43 -6.58 14.56 4.26
CA ALA A 43 -6.44 15.96 3.84
C ALA A 43 -5.30 16.14 2.81
N GLY A 44 -4.18 15.41 2.99
CA GLY A 44 -3.09 15.37 2.04
C GLY A 44 -3.52 14.80 0.68
N ARG A 45 -4.29 13.71 0.67
CA ARG A 45 -4.82 13.11 -0.57
C ARG A 45 -5.78 14.05 -1.29
N GLU A 46 -6.71 14.67 -0.58
CA GLU A 46 -7.64 15.66 -1.14
C GLU A 46 -6.89 16.84 -1.78
N ARG A 47 -5.86 17.35 -1.08
CA ARG A 47 -5.01 18.41 -1.61
C ARG A 47 -4.25 18.00 -2.86
N ILE A 48 -3.68 16.79 -2.91
CA ILE A 48 -2.99 16.27 -4.10
C ILE A 48 -3.96 16.11 -5.29
N LEU A 49 -5.17 15.62 -5.04
CA LEU A 49 -6.20 15.48 -6.09
C LEU A 49 -6.61 16.85 -6.65
N ALA A 50 -6.74 17.86 -5.79
CA ALA A 50 -7.07 19.23 -6.19
C ALA A 50 -5.98 19.89 -7.06
N LEU A 51 -4.73 19.44 -6.98
CA LEU A 51 -3.62 19.96 -7.81
C LEU A 51 -3.67 19.47 -9.26
N SER A 52 -4.50 18.48 -9.60
CA SER A 52 -4.61 17.96 -10.98
C SER A 52 -6.06 17.55 -11.31
N PRO A 53 -7.01 18.50 -11.37
CA PRO A 53 -8.43 18.19 -11.55
C PRO A 53 -8.81 17.83 -13.00
N ALA A 54 -7.96 18.19 -13.96
CA ALA A 54 -8.20 17.85 -15.36
C ALA A 54 -7.92 16.37 -15.59
N VAL A 55 -8.94 15.64 -16.02
CA VAL A 55 -8.84 14.25 -16.47
C VAL A 55 -9.06 14.25 -17.97
N ASN A 56 -8.14 13.63 -18.71
CA ASN A 56 -8.23 13.45 -20.15
C ASN A 56 -7.91 11.98 -20.50
N ASP A 57 -8.06 11.61 -21.76
CA ASP A 57 -7.85 10.22 -22.21
C ASP A 57 -6.43 9.70 -21.94
N SER A 58 -5.43 10.58 -21.90
CA SER A 58 -4.04 10.20 -21.65
C SER A 58 -3.80 9.71 -20.22
N GLU A 59 -4.58 10.22 -19.27
CA GLU A 59 -4.54 9.77 -17.87
C GLU A 59 -5.00 8.32 -17.71
N LEU A 60 -5.78 7.77 -18.65
CA LEU A 60 -6.20 6.37 -18.65
C LEU A 60 -5.08 5.41 -19.10
N VAL A 61 -4.02 5.92 -19.74
CA VAL A 61 -2.96 5.08 -20.33
C VAL A 61 -2.26 4.20 -19.29
N PRO A 62 -1.85 4.70 -18.11
CA PRO A 62 -1.24 3.85 -17.08
C PRO A 62 -2.16 2.72 -16.63
N ALA A 63 -3.45 2.99 -16.42
CA ALA A 63 -4.43 1.98 -16.05
C ALA A 63 -4.62 0.93 -17.15
N LYS A 64 -4.73 1.36 -18.42
CA LYS A 64 -4.81 0.48 -19.59
C LYS A 64 -3.58 -0.43 -19.69
N ARG A 65 -2.37 0.11 -19.45
CA ARG A 65 -1.12 -0.67 -19.46
C ARG A 65 -1.07 -1.70 -18.34
N ALA A 66 -1.46 -1.32 -17.12
CA ALA A 66 -1.52 -2.24 -15.98
C ALA A 66 -2.54 -3.37 -16.23
N LEU A 67 -3.72 -3.05 -16.78
CA LEU A 67 -4.71 -4.06 -17.16
C LEU A 67 -4.19 -5.01 -18.25
N ALA A 68 -3.55 -4.49 -19.29
CA ALA A 68 -2.93 -5.32 -20.33
C ALA A 68 -1.83 -6.23 -19.76
N ALA A 69 -1.01 -5.72 -18.84
CA ALA A 69 0.00 -6.52 -18.14
C ALA A 69 -0.64 -7.61 -17.27
N ALA A 70 -1.76 -7.31 -16.61
CA ALA A 70 -2.51 -8.29 -15.83
C ALA A 70 -3.08 -9.42 -16.69
N GLN A 71 -3.74 -9.07 -17.80
CA GLN A 71 -4.28 -10.05 -18.77
C GLN A 71 -3.16 -10.89 -19.38
N SER A 72 -2.02 -10.27 -19.70
CA SER A 72 -0.85 -10.97 -20.22
C SER A 72 -0.27 -11.95 -19.20
N ALA A 73 -0.11 -11.54 -17.94
CA ALA A 73 0.34 -12.42 -16.86
C ALA A 73 -0.66 -13.56 -16.59
N GLN A 74 -1.97 -13.28 -16.62
CA GLN A 74 -3.03 -14.29 -16.49
C GLN A 74 -2.92 -15.35 -17.59
N SER A 75 -2.71 -14.94 -18.85
CA SER A 75 -2.58 -15.87 -19.98
C SER A 75 -1.34 -16.76 -19.89
N ARG A 76 -0.28 -16.30 -19.19
CA ARG A 76 0.93 -17.09 -18.91
C ARG A 76 0.84 -17.95 -17.64
N GLY A 77 -0.27 -17.89 -16.91
CA GLY A 77 -0.42 -18.56 -15.62
C GLY A 77 0.35 -17.90 -14.47
N GLU A 78 0.88 -16.69 -14.65
CA GLU A 78 1.63 -15.93 -13.64
C GLU A 78 0.66 -15.21 -12.67
N TYR A 79 -0.12 -15.98 -11.91
CA TYR A 79 -1.27 -15.46 -11.15
C TYR A 79 -0.90 -14.39 -10.10
N LEU A 80 0.26 -14.48 -9.43
CA LEU A 80 0.71 -13.45 -8.48
C LEU A 80 1.02 -12.12 -9.17
N LEU A 81 1.61 -12.17 -10.37
CA LEU A 81 1.88 -10.97 -11.16
C LEU A 81 0.56 -10.40 -11.71
N ALA A 82 -0.31 -11.28 -12.21
CA ALA A 82 -1.62 -10.90 -12.72
C ALA A 82 -2.45 -10.17 -11.66
N GLU A 83 -2.48 -10.67 -10.42
CA GLU A 83 -3.15 -10.04 -9.29
C GLU A 83 -2.58 -8.65 -8.97
N ARG A 84 -1.26 -8.54 -8.84
CA ARG A 84 -0.59 -7.26 -8.56
C ARG A 84 -0.91 -6.21 -9.63
N GLN A 85 -0.86 -6.60 -10.90
CA GLN A 85 -1.17 -5.70 -12.02
C GLN A 85 -2.66 -5.34 -12.07
N THR A 86 -3.56 -6.27 -11.72
CA THR A 86 -5.00 -6.01 -11.60
C THR A 86 -5.29 -4.98 -10.50
N LEU A 87 -4.66 -5.14 -9.33
CA LEU A 87 -4.79 -4.18 -8.22
C LEU A 87 -4.22 -2.81 -8.59
N LEU A 88 -3.08 -2.76 -9.28
CA LEU A 88 -2.51 -1.51 -9.77
C LEU A 88 -3.47 -0.81 -10.75
N ALA A 89 -4.01 -1.54 -11.73
CA ALA A 89 -4.99 -0.99 -12.68
C ALA A 89 -6.22 -0.43 -11.95
N LYS A 90 -6.70 -1.13 -10.92
CA LYS A 90 -7.85 -0.71 -10.10
C LYS A 90 -7.56 0.59 -9.36
N VAL A 91 -6.44 0.66 -8.63
CA VAL A 91 -6.08 1.86 -7.84
C VAL A 91 -5.91 3.08 -8.75
N LEU A 92 -5.30 2.90 -9.93
CA LEU A 92 -5.14 3.97 -10.91
C LEU A 92 -6.51 4.47 -11.41
N LEU A 93 -7.43 3.56 -11.77
CA LEU A 93 -8.78 3.96 -12.18
C LEU A 93 -9.59 4.61 -11.07
N ASP A 94 -9.52 4.10 -9.84
CA ASP A 94 -10.23 4.66 -8.69
C ASP A 94 -9.77 6.12 -8.44
N ASN A 95 -8.46 6.38 -8.58
CA ASN A 95 -7.91 7.72 -8.51
C ASN A 95 -8.42 8.63 -9.64
N ILE A 96 -8.41 8.14 -10.88
CA ILE A 96 -8.90 8.90 -12.06
C ILE A 96 -10.39 9.19 -11.93
N GLN A 97 -11.19 8.23 -11.48
CA GLN A 97 -12.63 8.39 -11.25
C GLN A 97 -12.90 9.42 -10.15
N ALA A 98 -12.13 9.42 -9.06
CA ALA A 98 -12.24 10.43 -8.00
C ALA A 98 -11.96 11.85 -8.53
N ARG A 99 -10.89 12.01 -9.34
CA ARG A 99 -10.55 13.29 -9.98
C ARG A 99 -11.63 13.74 -10.97
N LEU A 100 -12.13 12.81 -11.79
CA LEU A 100 -13.19 13.09 -12.77
C LEU A 100 -14.49 13.51 -12.09
N ASN A 101 -14.80 12.89 -10.93
CA ASN A 101 -15.98 13.23 -10.16
C ASN A 101 -15.93 14.65 -9.58
N ALA A 102 -14.74 15.10 -9.18
CA ALA A 102 -14.47 16.44 -8.64
C ALA A 102 -14.35 17.54 -9.72
N SER A 103 -14.23 17.17 -11.00
CA SER A 103 -14.10 18.11 -12.11
C SER A 103 -15.47 18.68 -12.56
N PRO A 104 -15.55 19.90 -13.13
CA PRO A 104 -16.79 20.44 -13.70
C PRO A 104 -17.39 19.53 -14.79
N GLN A 105 -18.71 19.59 -15.00
CA GLN A 105 -19.38 18.79 -16.04
C GLN A 105 -19.19 19.41 -17.43
N ASP A 106 -18.63 18.63 -18.35
CA ASP A 106 -18.61 18.89 -19.79
C ASP A 106 -18.91 17.61 -20.58
N SER A 107 -19.03 17.71 -21.91
CA SER A 107 -19.29 16.57 -22.80
C SER A 107 -18.16 15.53 -22.78
N GLN A 108 -16.92 15.94 -22.47
CA GLN A 108 -15.77 15.05 -22.41
C GLN A 108 -15.84 14.12 -21.19
N ARG A 109 -16.42 14.60 -20.08
CA ARG A 109 -16.64 13.80 -18.87
C ARG A 109 -17.51 12.56 -19.11
N GLN A 110 -18.58 12.63 -19.90
CA GLN A 110 -19.45 11.47 -20.17
C GLN A 110 -18.70 10.38 -20.95
N ALA A 111 -17.92 10.76 -21.96
CA ALA A 111 -17.09 9.82 -22.71
C ALA A 111 -16.05 9.14 -21.83
N LEU A 112 -15.39 9.91 -20.95
CA LEU A 112 -14.43 9.38 -19.98
C LEU A 112 -15.08 8.45 -18.95
N GLN A 113 -16.28 8.77 -18.47
CA GLN A 113 -17.06 7.89 -17.57
C GLN A 113 -17.36 6.55 -18.23
N GLY A 114 -17.77 6.55 -19.52
CA GLY A 114 -17.98 5.32 -20.27
C GLY A 114 -16.72 4.47 -20.41
N GLN A 115 -15.57 5.11 -20.70
CA GLN A 115 -14.29 4.42 -20.77
C GLN A 115 -13.87 3.84 -19.41
N ILE A 116 -14.03 4.58 -18.32
CA ILE A 116 -13.70 4.09 -16.97
C ILE A 116 -14.60 2.91 -16.59
N ALA A 117 -15.91 3.00 -16.83
CA ALA A 117 -16.84 1.91 -16.54
C ALA A 117 -16.48 0.62 -17.31
N ASN A 118 -16.09 0.75 -18.57
CA ASN A 118 -15.61 -0.39 -19.36
C ASN A 118 -14.33 -0.99 -18.76
N LEU A 119 -13.34 -0.16 -18.44
CA LEU A 119 -12.08 -0.64 -17.84
C LEU A 119 -12.31 -1.29 -16.46
N GLN A 120 -13.22 -0.76 -15.64
CA GLN A 120 -13.62 -1.36 -14.37
C GLN A 120 -14.25 -2.75 -14.56
N SER A 121 -15.11 -2.91 -15.58
CA SER A 121 -15.69 -4.21 -15.93
C SER A 121 -14.61 -5.21 -16.36
N GLN A 122 -13.63 -4.80 -17.17
CA GLN A 122 -12.52 -5.65 -17.58
C GLN A 122 -11.62 -6.06 -16.40
N ILE A 123 -11.36 -5.15 -15.46
CA ILE A 123 -10.64 -5.45 -14.22
C ILE A 123 -11.39 -6.49 -13.39
N ALA A 124 -12.70 -6.31 -13.21
CA ALA A 124 -13.52 -7.25 -12.45
C ALA A 124 -13.50 -8.65 -13.09
N SER A 125 -13.61 -8.72 -14.42
CA SER A 125 -13.51 -9.99 -15.16
C SER A 125 -12.13 -10.63 -15.02
N THR A 126 -11.05 -9.85 -15.14
CA THR A 126 -9.67 -10.34 -14.97
C THR A 126 -9.44 -10.88 -13.57
N HIS A 127 -9.96 -10.18 -12.54
CA HIS A 127 -9.88 -10.62 -11.15
C HIS A 127 -10.60 -11.96 -10.94
N GLN A 128 -11.81 -12.11 -11.47
CA GLN A 128 -12.56 -13.37 -11.39
C GLN A 128 -11.82 -14.54 -12.06
N GLN A 129 -11.17 -14.30 -13.20
CA GLN A 129 -10.36 -15.31 -13.87
C GLN A 129 -9.16 -15.72 -13.01
N ILE A 130 -8.48 -14.77 -12.37
CA ILE A 130 -7.38 -15.05 -11.45
C ILE A 130 -7.85 -15.87 -10.25
N ASP A 131 -8.99 -15.53 -9.66
CA ASP A 131 -9.57 -16.26 -8.53
C ASP A 131 -9.91 -17.70 -8.91
N ALA A 132 -10.47 -17.91 -10.11
CA ALA A 132 -10.75 -19.24 -10.64
C ALA A 132 -9.45 -20.05 -10.85
N THR A 133 -8.41 -19.44 -11.42
CA THR A 133 -7.10 -20.09 -11.57
C THR A 133 -6.50 -20.48 -10.23
N LYS A 134 -6.54 -19.60 -9.22
CA LYS A 134 -6.07 -19.90 -7.86
C LYS A 134 -6.80 -21.08 -7.25
N ALA A 135 -8.12 -21.13 -7.38
CA ALA A 135 -8.93 -22.24 -6.87
C ALA A 135 -8.59 -23.58 -7.56
N GLN A 136 -8.36 -23.55 -8.88
CA GLN A 136 -7.95 -24.75 -9.63
C GLN A 136 -6.58 -25.27 -9.17
N ILE A 137 -5.59 -24.38 -9.01
CA ILE A 137 -4.25 -24.76 -8.51
C ILE A 137 -4.36 -25.37 -7.11
N ALA A 138 -5.16 -24.76 -6.23
CA ALA A 138 -5.37 -25.28 -4.88
C ALA A 138 -5.96 -26.71 -4.90
N LYS A 139 -6.88 -26.99 -5.83
CA LYS A 139 -7.48 -28.32 -6.02
C LYS A 139 -6.46 -29.34 -6.56
N GLU A 140 -5.59 -28.94 -7.48
CA GLU A 140 -4.55 -29.81 -8.06
C GLU A 140 -3.40 -30.09 -7.10
N SER A 141 -3.20 -29.23 -6.08
CA SER A 141 -2.18 -29.39 -5.04
C SER A 141 -2.60 -30.27 -3.87
N GLN A 142 -3.82 -30.82 -3.87
CA GLN A 142 -4.37 -31.76 -2.88
C GLN A 142 -4.28 -33.20 -3.38
#